data_AF-A0A8J6NF89-F1
#
_entry.id   AF-A0A8J6NF89-F1
#
_cell.length_a   1.000
_cell.length_b   1.000
_cell.length_c   1.000
_cell.angle_alpha   90.00
_cell.angle_beta   90.00
_cell.angle_gamma   90.00
#
_symmetry.space_group_name_H-M   'P 1'
#
loop_
_entity.id
_entity.type
_entity.pdbx_description
1 polymer ?
#
loop_
_entity_poly.entity_id
_entity_poly.type
_entity_poly.pdbx_seq_one_letter_code
_entity_poly.pdbx_strand_id
1 'polypeptide(L)'
;MLYIERDQDGEITGLRNNPSAQANEKKPVTDAEVLSFLNKKVGDESFLHLLSLSDVGIIRILEDLVELLIKKNILLLTELPEEAQDKIKQRKMLRDKMYNQDIMVEDIL
;
A
#
# COMPACT_ATOMS: atom_id res chain seq x y z
N MET A 1 -10.18 2.03 -2.20
CA MET A 1 -11.45 2.21 -1.47
C MET A 1 -12.32 1.01 -1.78
N LEU A 2 -12.93 0.38 -0.78
CA LEU A 2 -13.79 -0.79 -0.91
C LEU A 2 -15.25 -0.40 -0.67
N TYR A 3 -16.16 -1.11 -1.34
CA TYR A 3 -17.59 -1.01 -1.13
C TYR A 3 -18.03 -2.07 -0.14
N ILE A 4 -18.74 -1.67 0.92
CA ILE A 4 -19.20 -2.54 2.00
C ILE A 4 -20.63 -2.98 1.71
N GLU A 5 -20.83 -4.30 1.71
CA GLU A 5 -22.14 -4.96 1.68
C GLU A 5 -22.56 -5.27 3.12
N ARG A 6 -23.74 -4.79 3.53
CA ARG A 6 -24.29 -5.00 4.88
C ARG A 6 -25.56 -5.85 4.82
N ASP A 7 -25.80 -6.63 5.87
CA ASP A 7 -27.10 -7.28 6.08
C ASP A 7 -28.11 -6.35 6.77
N GLN A 8 -29.29 -6.90 7.06
CA GLN A 8 -30.40 -6.19 7.72
C GLN A 8 -30.10 -5.82 9.17
N ASP A 9 -29.12 -6.48 9.79
CA ASP A 9 -28.68 -6.21 11.18
C ASP A 9 -27.55 -5.17 11.22
N GLY A 10 -27.09 -4.70 10.06
CA GLY A 10 -26.05 -3.69 9.91
C GLY A 10 -24.63 -4.26 9.91
N GLU A 11 -24.46 -5.57 9.96
CA GLU A 11 -23.16 -6.24 9.95
C GLU A 11 -22.60 -6.32 8.53
N ILE A 12 -21.27 -6.23 8.40
CA ILE A 12 -20.61 -6.41 7.11
C ILE A 12 -20.74 -7.88 6.70
N THR A 13 -21.24 -8.13 5.50
CA THR A 13 -21.38 -9.48 4.92
C THR A 13 -20.51 -9.69 3.70
N GLY A 14 -20.02 -8.61 3.08
CA GLY A 14 -19.14 -8.68 1.91
C GLY A 14 -18.39 -7.37 1.63
N LEU A 15 -17.24 -7.49 0.96
CA LEU A 15 -16.45 -6.37 0.46
C LEU A 15 -16.32 -6.49 -1.05
N ARG A 16 -16.54 -5.38 -1.77
CA ARG A 16 -16.49 -5.33 -3.24
C ARG A 16 -15.59 -4.21 -3.74
N ASN A 17 -15.00 -4.44 -4.91
CA ASN A 17 -14.19 -3.42 -5.62
C ASN A 17 -15.06 -2.47 -6.45
N ASN A 18 -16.32 -2.85 -6.72
CA ASN A 18 -17.28 -2.09 -7.53
C ASN A 18 -18.58 -1.86 -6.73
N PRO A 19 -19.29 -0.74 -6.99
CA PRO A 19 -20.59 -0.48 -6.38
C PRO A 19 -21.61 -1.53 -6.81
N SER A 20 -22.46 -1.96 -5.88
CA SER A 20 -23.61 -2.83 -6.17
C SER A 20 -24.83 -2.36 -5.38
N ALA A 21 -26.02 -2.85 -5.74
CA ALA A 21 -27.26 -2.49 -5.05
C ALA A 21 -27.23 -2.75 -3.53
N GLN A 22 -26.38 -3.68 -3.08
CA GLN A 22 -26.19 -4.05 -1.68
C GLN A 22 -24.93 -3.43 -1.07
N ALA A 23 -24.04 -2.86 -1.88
CA ALA A 23 -22.75 -2.30 -1.47
C ALA A 23 -22.62 -0.82 -1.89
N ASN A 24 -23.25 0.06 -1.09
CA ASN A 24 -23.30 1.51 -1.35
C ASN A 24 -22.32 2.32 -0.48
N GLU A 25 -21.82 1.75 0.62
CA GLU A 25 -20.93 2.45 1.53
C GLU A 25 -19.47 2.27 1.10
N LYS A 26 -18.77 3.38 0.87
CA LYS A 26 -17.34 3.37 0.55
C LYS A 26 -16.52 3.59 1.81
N LYS A 27 -15.63 2.66 2.11
CA LYS A 27 -14.64 2.82 3.18
C LYS A 27 -13.23 2.54 2.71
N PRO A 28 -12.22 3.14 3.36
CA PRO A 28 -10.84 2.77 3.14
C PRO A 28 -10.59 1.35 3.66
N VAL A 29 -9.61 0.65 3.07
CA VAL A 29 -9.19 -0.70 3.50
C VAL A 29 -8.64 -0.66 4.94
N THR A 30 -8.18 0.51 5.38
CA THR A 30 -7.63 0.78 6.71
C THR A 30 -8.70 1.05 7.77
N ASP A 31 -9.99 1.03 7.42
CA ASP A 31 -11.07 1.24 8.40
C ASP A 31 -11.16 0.05 9.37
N ALA A 32 -11.31 0.33 10.67
CA ALA A 32 -11.33 -0.69 11.72
C ALA A 32 -12.42 -1.75 11.51
N GLU A 33 -13.57 -1.35 10.95
CA GLU A 33 -14.71 -2.24 10.71
C GLU A 33 -14.43 -3.19 9.54
N VAL A 34 -13.82 -2.68 8.47
CA VAL A 34 -13.38 -3.45 7.29
C VAL A 34 -12.31 -4.47 7.70
N LEU A 35 -11.35 -4.04 8.52
CA LEU A 35 -10.31 -4.91 9.07
C LEU A 35 -10.90 -6.01 9.97
N SER A 36 -11.88 -5.68 10.81
CA SER A 36 -12.57 -6.65 11.68
C SER A 36 -13.32 -7.72 10.87
N PHE A 37 -14.04 -7.31 9.82
CA PHE A 37 -14.73 -8.23 8.93
C PHE A 37 -13.76 -9.17 8.18
N LEU A 38 -12.67 -8.62 7.66
CA LEU A 38 -11.62 -9.40 6.99
C LEU A 38 -10.99 -10.43 7.93
N ASN A 39 -10.73 -10.03 9.17
CA ASN A 39 -10.18 -10.89 10.23
C ASN A 39 -11.14 -12.04 10.61
N LYS A 40 -12.46 -11.79 10.60
CA LYS A 40 -13.48 -12.79 10.94
C LYS A 40 -13.76 -13.80 9.82
N LYS A 41 -13.62 -13.42 8.55
CA LYS A 41 -13.97 -14.23 7.37
C LYS A 41 -12.80 -14.97 6.73
N VAL A 42 -11.58 -14.47 6.88
CA VAL A 42 -10.42 -14.99 6.18
C VAL A 42 -9.33 -15.23 7.23
N GLY A 43 -8.99 -16.49 7.48
CA GLY A 43 -8.00 -16.86 8.50
C GLY A 43 -6.66 -16.12 8.35
N ASP A 44 -5.85 -16.16 9.41
CA ASP A 44 -4.63 -15.37 9.70
C ASP A 44 -3.73 -15.02 8.49
N GLU A 45 -3.64 -15.87 7.47
CA GLU A 45 -2.81 -15.67 6.28
C GLU A 45 -3.21 -14.44 5.45
N SER A 46 -4.50 -14.08 5.38
CA SER A 46 -4.93 -12.92 4.60
C SER A 46 -4.76 -11.59 5.32
N PHE A 47 -4.71 -11.58 6.67
CA PHE A 47 -4.40 -10.36 7.42
C PHE A 47 -2.92 -9.98 7.25
N LEU A 48 -2.00 -10.96 7.25
CA LEU A 48 -0.60 -10.72 6.88
C LEU A 48 -0.47 -10.19 5.45
N HIS A 49 -1.28 -10.70 4.53
CA HIS A 49 -1.30 -10.21 3.16
C HIS A 49 -1.85 -8.79 3.04
N LEU A 50 -2.93 -8.46 3.74
CA LEU A 50 -3.50 -7.10 3.77
C LEU A 50 -2.59 -6.10 4.48
N LEU A 51 -1.95 -6.50 5.57
CA LEU A 51 -0.92 -5.72 6.27
C LEU A 51 0.26 -5.48 5.34
N SER A 52 0.77 -6.53 4.68
CA SER A 52 1.82 -6.41 3.66
C SER A 52 1.43 -5.45 2.52
N LEU A 53 0.19 -5.52 2.03
CA LEU A 53 -0.31 -4.58 1.00
C LEU A 53 -0.44 -3.14 1.52
N SER A 54 -0.82 -2.94 2.78
CA SER A 54 -0.83 -1.63 3.44
C SER A 54 0.60 -1.09 3.63
N ASP A 55 1.51 -1.96 4.04
CA ASP A 55 2.92 -1.64 4.23
C ASP A 55 3.61 -1.25 2.93
N VAL A 56 3.15 -1.77 1.77
CA VAL A 56 3.64 -1.33 0.44
C VAL A 56 3.40 0.16 0.20
N GLY A 57 2.31 0.73 0.69
CA GLY A 57 2.05 2.17 0.60
C GLY A 57 2.95 2.97 1.54
N ILE A 58 3.07 2.49 2.79
CA ILE A 58 3.86 3.16 3.84
C ILE A 58 5.34 3.16 3.49
N ILE A 59 5.87 2.06 2.99
CA ILE A 59 7.29 1.95 2.69
C ILE A 59 7.74 2.85 1.54
N ARG A 60 6.83 3.19 0.61
CA ARG A 60 7.08 4.20 -0.43
C ARG A 60 7.21 5.59 0.18
N ILE A 61 6.30 5.94 1.10
CA ILE A 61 6.34 7.22 1.82
C ILE A 61 7.62 7.34 2.67
N LEU A 62 8.01 6.25 3.34
CA LEU A 62 9.26 6.20 4.10
C LEU A 62 10.49 6.37 3.20
N GLU A 63 10.52 5.73 2.03
CA GLU A 63 11.59 5.90 1.05
C GLU A 63 11.71 7.35 0.57
N ASP A 64 10.59 7.99 0.22
CA ASP A 64 10.55 9.40 -0.18
C ASP A 64 10.97 10.35 0.95
N LEU A 65 10.60 10.04 2.19
CA LEU A 65 11.02 10.80 3.37
C LEU A 65 12.54 10.69 3.57
N VAL A 66 13.10 9.49 3.48
CA VAL A 66 14.55 9.27 3.61
C VAL A 66 15.29 10.04 2.50
N GLU A 67 14.82 9.98 1.26
CA GLU A 67 15.41 10.75 0.16
C GLU A 67 15.33 12.25 0.37
N LEU A 68 14.20 12.75 0.90
CA LEU A 68 14.03 14.16 1.21
C LEU A 68 15.03 14.62 2.28
N LEU A 69 15.23 13.82 3.32
CA LEU A 69 16.19 14.10 4.39
C LEU A 69 17.64 14.09 3.87
N ILE A 70 17.99 13.14 2.99
CA ILE A 70 19.30 13.09 2.33
C ILE A 70 19.50 14.34 1.45
N LYS A 71 18.50 14.70 0.63
CA LYS A 71 18.58 15.87 -0.26
C LYS A 71 18.71 17.19 0.51
N LYS A 72 18.10 17.27 1.69
CA LYS A 72 18.25 18.42 2.60
C LYS A 72 19.53 18.38 3.43
N ASN A 73 20.36 17.34 3.26
CA ASN A 73 21.59 17.12 4.01
C ASN A 73 21.35 17.04 5.54
N ILE A 74 20.16 16.57 5.94
CA ILE A 74 19.76 16.37 7.35
C ILE A 74 20.18 14.97 7.83
N LEU A 75 20.23 14.01 6.91
CA LEU A 75 20.64 12.63 7.16
C LEU A 75 21.65 12.23 6.08
N LEU A 76 22.77 11.64 6.46
CA LEU A 76 23.66 10.98 5.52
C LEU A 76 23.28 9.50 5.45
N LEU A 77 23.22 8.94 4.23
CA LEU A 77 22.89 7.52 4.05
C LEU A 77 23.82 6.60 4.86
N THR A 78 25.09 6.99 5.02
CA THR A 78 26.11 6.25 5.77
C THR A 78 25.87 6.22 7.28
N GLU A 79 24.96 7.04 7.81
CA GLU A 79 24.58 7.02 9.23
C GLU A 79 23.59 5.88 9.54
N LEU A 80 23.00 5.26 8.51
CA LEU A 80 22.13 4.10 8.67
C LEU A 80 22.95 2.80 8.76
N PRO A 81 22.44 1.75 9.43
CA PRO A 81 23.07 0.43 9.43
C PRO A 81 23.32 -0.10 8.01
N GLU A 82 24.40 -0.84 7.77
CA GLU A 82 24.76 -1.37 6.44
C GLU A 82 23.59 -2.10 5.77
N GLU A 83 22.88 -2.94 6.52
CA GLU A 83 21.71 -3.65 6.03
C GLU A 83 20.61 -2.69 5.52
N ALA A 84 20.38 -1.58 6.22
CA ALA A 84 19.39 -0.58 5.81
C ALA A 84 19.85 0.18 4.56
N GLN A 85 21.14 0.51 4.47
CA GLN A 85 21.72 1.15 3.28
C GLN A 85 21.50 0.29 2.03
N ASP A 86 21.76 -1.02 2.12
CA ASP A 86 21.63 -1.94 1.01
C ASP A 86 20.17 -2.11 0.58
N LYS A 87 19.23 -2.25 1.53
CA LYS A 87 17.80 -2.32 1.22
C LYS A 87 17.29 -1.05 0.53
N ILE A 88 17.72 0.13 0.98
CA ILE A 88 17.34 1.40 0.36
C ILE A 88 17.90 1.50 -1.07
N LYS A 89 19.18 1.16 -1.28
CA LYS A 89 19.79 1.15 -2.62
C LYS A 89 19.09 0.17 -3.57
N GLN A 90 18.80 -1.05 -3.12
CA GLN A 90 18.12 -2.06 -3.92
C GLN A 90 16.72 -1.62 -4.32
N ARG A 91 15.94 -1.06 -3.38
CA ARG A 91 14.60 -0.54 -3.67
C ARG A 91 14.63 0.62 -4.65
N LYS A 92 15.56 1.55 -4.49
CA LYS A 92 15.77 2.65 -5.43
C LYS A 92 16.06 2.13 -6.84
N MET A 93 16.97 1.17 -6.98
CA MET A 93 17.26 0.55 -8.29
C MET A 93 16.05 -0.12 -8.92
N LEU A 94 15.23 -0.82 -8.14
CA LEU A 94 13.99 -1.44 -8.63
C LEU A 94 13.00 -0.37 -9.10
N ARG A 95 12.87 0.72 -8.33
CA ARG A 95 12.01 1.84 -8.66
C ARG A 95 12.45 2.55 -9.95
N ASP A 96 13.74 2.84 -10.08
CA ASP A 96 14.30 3.47 -11.27
C ASP A 96 14.09 2.58 -12.51
N LYS A 97 14.17 1.25 -12.38
CA LYS A 97 13.86 0.33 -13.47
C LYS A 97 12.37 0.33 -13.84
N MET A 98 11.47 0.37 -12.87
CA MET A 98 10.02 0.43 -13.13
C MET A 98 9.63 1.74 -13.82
N TYR A 99 10.14 2.88 -13.33
CA TYR A 99 9.89 4.18 -13.98
C TYR A 99 10.49 4.25 -15.39
N ASN A 100 11.70 3.73 -15.61
CA ASN A 100 12.30 3.73 -16.95
C ASN A 100 11.60 2.77 -17.93
N GLN A 101 10.87 1.76 -17.43
CA GLN A 101 10.01 0.91 -18.28
C GLN A 101 8.69 1.60 -18.66
N ASP A 102 8.16 2.49 -17.82
CA ASP A 102 6.95 3.29 -18.12
C ASP A 102 7.21 4.52 -19.04
N ILE A 103 8.47 4.87 -19.34
CA ILE A 103 8.83 5.98 -20.25
C ILE A 103 8.97 5.51 -21.72
N MET A 104 8.62 4.26 -22.04
CA MET A 104 8.39 3.82 -23.43
C MET A 104 6.94 4.08 -23.85
N VAL A 105 6.42 5.30 -23.62
CA VAL A 105 5.24 5.76 -24.35
C VAL A 105 5.76 6.24 -25.70
N GLU A 106 5.47 5.44 -26.73
CA GLU A 106 5.76 5.74 -28.12
C GLU A 106 5.35 7.19 -28.47
N ASP A 107 6.33 8.05 -28.71
CA ASP A 107 6.14 9.23 -29.57
C ASP A 107 5.89 8.72 -31.00
N ILE A 108 4.65 8.33 -31.29
CA ILE A 108 4.17 8.19 -32.67
C ILE A 108 3.47 9.51 -33.04
N LEU A 109 4.21 10.29 -33.85
CA LEU A 109 3.73 11.40 -34.69
C LEU A 109 2.65 10.95 -35.68
#